data_AF-A0AAJ5W7Q6-F1
#
_entry.id   AF-A0AAJ5W7Q6-F1
#
_cell.length_a   1.000
_cell.length_b   1.000
_cell.length_c   1.000
_cell.angle_alpha   90.00
_cell.angle_beta   90.00
_cell.angle_gamma   90.00
#
_symmetry.space_group_name_H-M   'P 1'
#
loop_
_entity.id
_entity.type
_entity.pdbx_description
1 polymer ?
#
loop_
_entity_poly.entity_id
_entity_poly.type
_entity_poly.pdbx_seq_one_letter_code
_entity_poly.pdbx_strand_id
1 'polypeptide(L)'
;MMKNYIYIILAFVAMAFAACNPMKDTIDEITANAGATKTLNITTTATYETVAAANTGIAVMLNKTYPQMTNGALANVTYSYKTNTVKPVDSVYANVTYTVTDADYLATNGNANKNFTSAKVLEFLESKYPQASTPLNKLVILTYTFFLSNVTTGTLVTEAYLLQSIGWQKIYLVSNAQYTSVGRGTNNMFLSGDAANLAGYFNIFLKADPTVMLTAKVGDKINISYRVFQSTTVSYQRVYVLTYDGVNWLPNTTLGFLKQNGQWIPDPTIYYTMITTDYTNLNLPGVTYTFGTAANRGNAAQYRSINVSATNGTQWTTAEIQAMLIYTLNLRFPNAVANPEIPYVITYYSYNGKYTYVPVKFFKTDTGFVLANP
;
A
#
# COMPACT_ATOMS: atom_id res chain seq x y z
N MET A 1 -66.12 -51.30 -41.71
CA MET A 1 -64.68 -51.61 -41.76
C MET A 1 -63.95 -50.38 -42.29
N MET A 2 -62.93 -49.93 -41.55
CA MET A 2 -61.76 -49.14 -41.98
C MET A 2 -61.98 -47.76 -42.66
N LYS A 3 -61.24 -46.68 -42.37
CA LYS A 3 -60.34 -46.28 -41.27
C LYS A 3 -59.93 -44.83 -41.62
N ASN A 4 -60.07 -43.94 -40.64
CA ASN A 4 -59.05 -42.98 -40.16
C ASN A 4 -58.09 -42.34 -41.18
N TYR A 5 -58.37 -41.11 -41.63
CA TYR A 5 -57.31 -40.20 -42.12
C TYR A 5 -57.47 -38.72 -41.71
N ILE A 6 -58.51 -38.34 -40.96
CA ILE A 6 -58.77 -36.91 -40.67
C ILE A 6 -58.07 -36.40 -39.38
N TYR A 7 -57.53 -37.29 -38.54
CA TYR A 7 -56.94 -36.89 -37.24
C TYR A 7 -55.40 -36.74 -37.24
N ILE A 8 -54.72 -36.85 -38.38
CA ILE A 8 -53.24 -36.83 -38.43
C ILE A 8 -52.64 -35.47 -38.84
N ILE A 9 -53.40 -34.57 -39.47
CA ILE A 9 -52.84 -33.28 -39.94
C ILE A 9 -52.87 -32.21 -38.83
N LEU A 10 -53.68 -32.36 -37.78
CA LEU A 10 -53.70 -31.43 -36.64
C LEU A 10 -52.72 -31.80 -35.50
N ALA A 11 -51.97 -32.90 -35.64
CA ALA A 11 -50.95 -33.31 -34.68
C ALA A 11 -49.53 -32.85 -35.07
N PHE A 12 -49.36 -32.25 -36.25
CA PHE A 12 -48.06 -31.71 -36.71
C PHE A 12 -47.86 -30.21 -36.45
N VAL A 13 -48.87 -29.49 -35.96
CA VAL A 13 -48.75 -28.07 -35.57
C VAL A 13 -48.60 -27.91 -34.05
N ALA A 14 -48.70 -29.01 -33.29
CA ALA A 14 -48.50 -29.04 -31.84
C ALA A 14 -47.21 -29.77 -31.41
N MET A 15 -46.27 -30.01 -32.34
CA MET A 15 -44.86 -30.15 -31.95
C MET A 15 -44.33 -28.74 -31.72
N ALA A 16 -44.74 -28.24 -30.55
CA ALA A 16 -44.22 -27.06 -29.92
C ALA A 16 -42.70 -27.01 -30.11
N PHE A 17 -42.22 -25.80 -30.36
CA PHE A 17 -40.85 -25.35 -30.19
C PHE A 17 -40.35 -25.57 -28.76
N ALA A 18 -40.32 -26.81 -28.30
CA ALA A 18 -39.46 -27.29 -27.23
C ALA A 18 -38.14 -27.75 -27.85
N ALA A 19 -37.61 -26.97 -28.81
CA ALA A 19 -36.18 -26.89 -28.88
C ALA A 19 -35.78 -26.25 -27.55
N CYS A 20 -34.96 -26.96 -26.76
CA CYS A 20 -34.11 -26.35 -25.76
C CYS A 20 -33.72 -24.97 -26.30
N ASN A 21 -33.94 -23.94 -25.51
CA ASN A 21 -33.63 -22.59 -25.92
C ASN A 21 -32.22 -22.35 -25.38
N PRO A 22 -31.14 -22.89 -26.01
CA PRO A 22 -29.80 -22.78 -25.45
C PRO A 22 -29.42 -21.32 -25.26
N MET A 23 -30.03 -20.43 -26.06
CA MET A 23 -29.87 -19.00 -25.91
C MET A 23 -30.51 -18.47 -24.63
N LYS A 24 -31.66 -19.00 -24.18
CA LYS A 24 -32.23 -18.64 -22.88
C LYS A 24 -31.42 -19.21 -21.73
N ASP A 25 -30.98 -20.47 -21.80
CA ASP A 25 -30.14 -21.03 -20.73
C ASP A 25 -28.76 -20.33 -20.68
N THR A 26 -28.18 -19.96 -21.82
CA THR A 26 -26.95 -19.14 -21.89
C THR A 26 -27.20 -17.70 -21.42
N ILE A 27 -28.34 -17.09 -21.77
CA ILE A 27 -28.71 -15.76 -21.28
C ILE A 27 -28.95 -15.82 -19.77
N ASP A 28 -29.68 -16.81 -19.26
CA ASP A 28 -29.98 -16.97 -17.83
C ASP A 28 -28.70 -17.30 -17.05
N GLU A 29 -27.71 -18.02 -17.62
CA GLU A 29 -26.38 -18.24 -17.05
C GLU A 29 -25.49 -16.95 -17.08
N ILE A 30 -25.60 -16.14 -18.13
CA ILE A 30 -24.96 -14.80 -18.20
C ILE A 30 -25.63 -13.82 -17.22
N THR A 31 -26.95 -13.89 -17.07
CA THR A 31 -27.74 -13.00 -16.21
C THR A 31 -27.59 -13.38 -14.74
N ALA A 32 -27.47 -14.67 -14.43
CA ALA A 32 -27.12 -15.17 -13.10
C ALA A 32 -25.69 -14.76 -12.68
N ASN A 33 -24.79 -14.55 -13.65
CA ASN A 33 -23.43 -14.02 -13.41
C ASN A 33 -23.32 -12.48 -13.54
N ALA A 34 -24.39 -11.76 -13.86
CA ALA A 34 -24.38 -10.31 -14.04
C ALA A 34 -24.13 -9.52 -12.73
N GLY A 35 -24.05 -10.20 -11.59
CA GLY A 35 -23.74 -9.62 -10.28
C GLY A 35 -22.29 -9.76 -9.82
N ALA A 36 -21.43 -10.51 -10.53
CA ALA A 36 -20.02 -10.55 -10.18
C ALA A 36 -19.34 -9.29 -10.74
N THR A 37 -19.04 -8.32 -9.87
CA THR A 37 -18.23 -7.15 -10.21
C THR A 37 -16.89 -7.62 -10.78
N LYS A 38 -16.80 -7.72 -12.11
CA LYS A 38 -15.60 -8.23 -12.76
C LYS A 38 -14.53 -7.16 -12.71
N THR A 39 -13.60 -7.30 -11.77
CA THR A 39 -12.41 -6.46 -11.71
C THR A 39 -11.47 -6.83 -12.85
N LEU A 40 -11.22 -5.89 -13.75
CA LEU A 40 -10.20 -6.03 -14.79
C LEU A 40 -8.83 -5.86 -14.12
N ASN A 41 -7.88 -6.75 -14.42
CA ASN A 41 -6.47 -6.56 -14.05
C ASN A 41 -5.69 -6.39 -15.35
N ILE A 42 -5.15 -5.20 -15.60
CA ILE A 42 -4.54 -4.80 -16.87
C ILE A 42 -3.11 -4.36 -16.60
N THR A 43 -2.16 -4.87 -17.38
CA THR A 43 -0.80 -4.31 -17.43
C THR A 43 -0.65 -3.53 -18.73
N THR A 44 -0.31 -2.25 -18.62
CA THR A 44 -0.06 -1.38 -19.79
C THR A 44 1.43 -1.11 -19.96
N THR A 45 1.86 -0.94 -21.21
CA THR A 45 3.20 -0.47 -21.56
C THR A 45 3.35 1.05 -21.49
N ALA A 46 2.24 1.77 -21.27
CA ALA A 46 2.26 3.22 -21.11
C ALA A 46 3.03 3.61 -19.85
N THR A 47 3.85 4.66 -19.97
CA THR A 47 4.65 5.19 -18.87
C THR A 47 4.28 6.63 -18.55
N TYR A 48 4.28 6.99 -17.26
CA TYR A 48 3.87 8.32 -16.80
C TYR A 48 4.92 8.94 -15.87
N GLU A 49 5.04 10.28 -15.88
CA GLU A 49 5.94 10.99 -14.96
C GLU A 49 5.37 11.03 -13.53
N THR A 50 4.04 11.11 -13.39
CA THR A 50 3.36 11.31 -12.11
C THR A 50 2.11 10.45 -12.03
N VAL A 51 1.63 10.21 -10.80
CA VAL A 51 0.35 9.52 -10.55
C VAL A 51 -0.81 10.30 -11.17
N ALA A 52 -0.80 11.62 -11.11
CA ALA A 52 -1.84 12.45 -11.72
C ALA A 52 -1.92 12.25 -13.24
N ALA A 53 -0.77 12.25 -13.93
CA ALA A 53 -0.72 11.97 -15.36
C ALA A 53 -1.19 10.55 -15.68
N ALA A 54 -0.83 9.56 -14.85
CA ALA A 54 -1.29 8.18 -14.99
C ALA A 54 -2.81 8.06 -14.80
N ASN A 55 -3.38 8.70 -13.78
CA ASN A 55 -4.82 8.73 -13.53
C ASN A 55 -5.59 9.26 -14.76
N THR A 56 -5.16 10.38 -15.33
CA THR A 56 -5.80 10.94 -16.52
C THR A 56 -5.60 10.04 -17.75
N GLY A 57 -4.36 9.64 -18.04
CA GLY A 57 -4.05 8.88 -19.25
C GLY A 57 -4.65 7.47 -19.26
N ILE A 58 -4.63 6.78 -18.13
CA ILE A 58 -5.21 5.44 -17.99
C ILE A 58 -6.74 5.51 -18.07
N ALA A 59 -7.39 6.49 -17.44
CA ALA A 59 -8.83 6.67 -17.57
C ALA A 59 -9.25 6.86 -19.04
N VAL A 60 -8.51 7.67 -19.81
CA VAL A 60 -8.73 7.84 -21.26
C VAL A 60 -8.55 6.52 -22.00
N MET A 61 -7.47 5.76 -21.71
CA MET A 61 -7.23 4.45 -22.31
C MET A 61 -8.37 3.46 -22.02
N LEU A 62 -8.84 3.40 -20.77
CA LEU A 62 -9.93 2.53 -20.36
C LEU A 62 -11.25 2.92 -21.03
N ASN A 63 -11.55 4.22 -21.14
CA ASN A 63 -12.75 4.70 -21.85
C ASN A 63 -12.75 4.37 -23.33
N LYS A 64 -11.58 4.35 -23.97
CA LYS A 64 -11.45 3.94 -25.37
C LYS A 64 -11.53 2.42 -25.55
N THR A 65 -10.90 1.67 -24.66
CA THR A 65 -10.65 0.22 -24.85
C THR A 65 -11.73 -0.66 -24.21
N TYR A 66 -12.32 -0.19 -23.11
CA TYR A 66 -13.35 -0.90 -22.35
C TYR A 66 -14.61 -0.05 -22.14
N PRO A 67 -15.18 0.60 -23.18
CA PRO A 67 -16.38 1.42 -23.03
C PRO A 67 -17.62 0.60 -22.62
N GLN A 68 -17.68 -0.67 -23.02
CA GLN A 68 -18.81 -1.59 -22.84
C GLN A 68 -19.03 -2.05 -21.40
N MET A 69 -18.09 -1.80 -20.50
CA MET A 69 -18.19 -2.22 -19.11
C MET A 69 -19.29 -1.43 -18.41
N THR A 70 -20.06 -2.09 -17.57
CA THR A 70 -21.18 -1.49 -16.83
C THR A 70 -20.70 -0.62 -15.67
N ASN A 71 -21.52 0.32 -15.24
CA ASN A 71 -21.25 1.09 -14.02
C ASN A 71 -21.06 0.14 -12.82
N GLY A 72 -20.11 0.46 -11.96
CA GLY A 72 -19.68 -0.41 -10.85
C GLY A 72 -18.52 -1.35 -11.21
N ALA A 73 -18.18 -1.52 -12.49
CA ALA A 73 -17.00 -2.28 -12.87
C ALA A 73 -15.71 -1.65 -12.35
N LEU A 74 -14.76 -2.48 -11.94
CA LEU A 74 -13.46 -2.07 -11.41
C LEU A 74 -12.36 -2.43 -12.41
N ALA A 75 -11.29 -1.63 -12.43
CA ALA A 75 -10.07 -1.95 -13.16
C ALA A 75 -8.84 -1.59 -12.34
N ASN A 76 -7.99 -2.57 -12.07
CA ASN A 76 -6.64 -2.40 -11.56
C ASN A 76 -5.69 -2.33 -12.74
N VAL A 77 -5.05 -1.19 -12.94
CA VAL A 77 -4.12 -0.98 -14.06
C VAL A 77 -2.70 -0.81 -13.54
N THR A 78 -1.86 -1.78 -13.83
CA THR A 78 -0.42 -1.74 -13.57
C THR A 78 0.30 -1.02 -14.70
N TYR A 79 1.10 -0.01 -14.35
CA TYR A 79 1.90 0.79 -15.27
C TYR A 79 3.29 1.07 -14.67
N SER A 80 4.22 1.54 -15.49
CA SER A 80 5.55 1.96 -15.03
C SER A 80 5.70 3.48 -15.03
N TYR A 81 6.42 4.03 -14.06
CA TYR A 81 6.83 5.42 -14.17
C TYR A 81 7.88 5.58 -15.27
N LYS A 82 7.89 6.73 -15.94
CA LYS A 82 8.97 7.09 -16.88
C LYS A 82 10.33 7.10 -16.19
N THR A 83 10.36 7.52 -14.92
CA THR A 83 11.53 7.36 -14.05
C THR A 83 11.08 6.78 -12.70
N ASN A 84 11.77 5.74 -12.23
CA ASN A 84 11.57 5.20 -10.88
C ASN A 84 12.65 5.68 -9.92
N THR A 85 13.16 6.89 -10.16
CA THR A 85 14.24 7.48 -9.37
C THR A 85 13.73 8.67 -8.58
N VAL A 86 14.00 8.67 -7.28
CA VAL A 86 13.84 9.87 -6.45
C VAL A 86 15.14 10.65 -6.53
N LYS A 87 15.06 11.94 -6.88
CA LYS A 87 16.22 12.84 -6.91
C LYS A 87 16.44 13.39 -5.50
N PRO A 88 17.54 13.03 -4.80
CA PRO A 88 17.88 13.66 -3.54
C PRO A 88 18.24 15.13 -3.73
N VAL A 89 18.04 15.94 -2.69
CA VAL A 89 18.33 17.40 -2.70
C VAL A 89 19.80 17.67 -3.03
N ASP A 90 20.68 16.91 -2.39
CA ASP A 90 22.07 16.73 -2.79
C ASP A 90 22.30 15.23 -2.95
N SER A 91 22.97 14.86 -4.03
CA SER A 91 23.27 13.46 -4.35
C SER A 91 24.76 13.20 -4.49
N VAL A 92 25.65 14.20 -4.33
CA VAL A 92 27.09 13.92 -4.34
C VAL A 92 27.41 13.05 -3.13
N TYR A 93 28.03 11.88 -3.35
CA TYR A 93 28.22 10.88 -2.30
C TYR A 93 28.88 11.45 -1.04
N ALA A 94 29.95 12.23 -1.21
CA ALA A 94 30.66 12.86 -0.10
C ALA A 94 29.80 13.83 0.73
N ASN A 95 28.78 14.43 0.13
CA ASN A 95 27.92 15.42 0.78
C ASN A 95 26.76 14.77 1.55
N VAL A 96 26.44 13.51 1.23
CA VAL A 96 25.36 12.76 1.89
C VAL A 96 25.89 11.76 2.91
N THR A 97 27.19 11.47 2.95
CA THR A 97 27.79 10.61 3.96
C THR A 97 28.05 11.35 5.26
N TYR A 98 27.75 10.72 6.39
CA TYR A 98 28.11 11.22 7.71
C TYR A 98 28.50 10.09 8.66
N THR A 99 29.59 10.26 9.39
CA THR A 99 30.00 9.35 10.47
C THR A 99 29.69 10.00 11.80
N VAL A 100 28.87 9.34 12.61
CA VAL A 100 28.50 9.82 13.95
C VAL A 100 29.74 9.92 14.83
N THR A 101 29.93 11.09 15.43
CA THR A 101 31.05 11.39 16.32
C THR A 101 30.73 11.14 17.79
N ASP A 102 31.73 11.10 18.65
CA ASP A 102 31.56 11.01 20.10
C ASP A 102 30.68 12.14 20.67
N ALA A 103 30.81 13.36 20.12
CA ALA A 103 29.99 14.50 20.52
C ALA A 103 28.52 14.32 20.12
N ASP A 104 28.26 13.75 18.94
CA ASP A 104 26.90 13.44 18.48
C ASP A 104 26.23 12.39 19.38
N TYR A 105 26.97 11.35 19.79
CA TYR A 105 26.48 10.35 20.75
C TYR A 105 26.12 10.99 22.08
N LEU A 106 27.02 11.80 22.64
CA LEU A 106 26.78 12.48 23.91
C LEU A 106 25.55 13.38 23.86
N ALA A 107 25.40 14.16 22.79
CA ALA A 107 24.26 15.06 22.60
C ALA A 107 22.93 14.31 22.47
N THR A 108 22.90 13.18 21.75
CA THR A 108 21.67 12.43 21.46
C THR A 108 21.27 11.48 22.61
N ASN A 109 22.25 10.85 23.25
CA ASN A 109 22.02 9.92 24.35
C ASN A 109 21.88 10.62 25.71
N GLY A 110 22.44 11.83 25.85
CA GLY A 110 22.59 12.51 27.13
C GLY A 110 23.61 11.85 28.06
N ASN A 111 24.44 10.94 27.55
CA ASN A 111 25.48 10.22 28.28
C ASN A 111 26.61 9.77 27.34
N ALA A 112 27.71 9.25 27.91
CA ALA A 112 28.91 8.89 27.15
C ALA A 112 28.80 7.57 26.35
N ASN A 113 27.63 6.92 26.27
CA ASN A 113 27.48 5.70 25.48
C ASN A 113 27.64 6.01 24.00
N LYS A 114 28.58 5.33 23.35
CA LYS A 114 28.93 5.51 21.94
C LYS A 114 28.14 4.57 21.03
N ASN A 115 26.84 4.49 21.23
CA ASN A 115 25.96 3.65 20.42
C ASN A 115 24.56 4.27 20.27
N PHE A 116 23.86 3.86 19.19
CA PHE A 116 22.46 4.20 18.97
C PHE A 116 21.61 2.94 18.81
N THR A 117 20.41 2.98 19.37
CA THR A 117 19.29 2.14 18.93
C THR A 117 18.65 2.75 17.67
N SER A 118 17.77 2.02 16.98
CA SER A 118 17.06 2.56 15.80
C SER A 118 16.29 3.85 16.12
N ALA A 119 15.68 3.95 17.31
CA ALA A 119 14.97 5.16 17.75
C ALA A 119 15.94 6.35 17.92
N LYS A 120 17.10 6.11 18.54
CA LYS A 120 18.11 7.15 18.75
C LYS A 120 18.72 7.68 17.46
N VAL A 121 18.80 6.85 16.42
CA VAL A 121 19.22 7.35 15.09
C VAL A 121 18.23 8.36 14.53
N LEU A 122 16.92 8.12 14.67
CA LEU A 122 15.90 9.07 14.19
C LEU A 122 15.92 10.37 15.00
N GLU A 123 16.12 10.30 16.32
CA GLU A 123 16.31 11.48 17.17
C GLU A 123 17.54 12.28 16.76
N PHE A 124 18.67 11.60 16.50
CA PHE A 124 19.89 12.23 16.01
C PHE A 124 19.68 12.95 14.68
N LEU A 125 19.02 12.28 13.72
CA LEU A 125 18.73 12.86 12.41
C LEU A 125 17.83 14.09 12.51
N GLU A 126 16.79 14.05 13.37
CA GLU A 126 15.92 15.20 13.58
C GLU A 126 16.64 16.35 14.31
N SER A 127 17.54 16.05 15.25
CA SER A 127 18.34 17.07 15.93
C SER A 127 19.33 17.76 14.98
N LYS A 128 20.02 16.98 14.13
CA LYS A 128 21.04 17.48 13.21
C LYS A 128 20.46 18.12 11.95
N TYR A 129 19.35 17.56 11.47
CA TYR A 129 18.64 17.96 10.26
C TYR A 129 17.13 18.02 10.53
N PRO A 130 16.66 19.06 11.25
CA PRO A 130 15.26 19.16 11.63
C PRO A 130 14.34 19.17 10.41
N GLN A 131 13.29 18.34 10.42
CA GLN A 131 12.32 18.25 9.33
C GLN A 131 11.71 19.63 9.01
N ALA A 132 11.50 20.47 10.03
CA ALA A 132 10.90 21.79 9.88
C ALA A 132 11.69 22.76 8.98
N SER A 133 13.00 22.56 8.85
CA SER A 133 13.90 23.42 8.06
C SER A 133 14.63 22.67 6.95
N THR A 134 14.53 21.34 6.92
CA THR A 134 15.23 20.49 5.97
C THR A 134 14.34 20.17 4.77
N PRO A 135 14.81 20.38 3.53
CA PRO A 135 14.02 20.04 2.34
C PRO A 135 13.76 18.53 2.24
N LEU A 136 12.55 18.17 1.78
CA LEU A 136 12.18 16.79 1.49
C LEU A 136 13.16 16.13 0.51
N ASN A 137 13.32 14.82 0.62
CA ASN A 137 14.31 14.02 -0.11
C ASN A 137 15.77 14.33 0.25
N LYS A 138 16.05 14.93 1.41
CA LYS A 138 17.40 14.89 1.96
C LYS A 138 17.79 13.43 2.24
N LEU A 139 18.91 13.00 1.68
CA LEU A 139 19.49 11.68 1.87
C LEU A 139 20.69 11.77 2.81
N VAL A 140 20.80 10.83 3.74
CA VAL A 140 21.95 10.67 4.63
C VAL A 140 22.39 9.20 4.62
N ILE A 141 23.64 8.95 4.28
CA ILE A 141 24.32 7.67 4.43
C ILE A 141 25.10 7.73 5.75
N LEU A 142 24.51 7.15 6.79
CA LEU A 142 24.95 7.31 8.17
C LEU A 142 25.77 6.11 8.63
N THR A 143 27.00 6.35 9.06
CA THR A 143 27.85 5.35 9.71
C THR A 143 27.84 5.58 11.22
N TYR A 144 27.46 4.56 11.99
CA TYR A 144 27.32 4.64 13.45
C TYR A 144 27.41 3.27 14.11
N THR A 145 27.63 3.24 15.42
CA THR A 145 27.64 2.03 16.25
C THR A 145 26.20 1.70 16.64
N PHE A 146 25.63 0.68 16.01
CA PHE A 146 24.30 0.17 16.34
C PHE A 146 24.34 -0.73 17.56
N PHE A 147 23.34 -0.59 18.43
CA PHE A 147 23.14 -1.44 19.59
C PHE A 147 21.70 -1.96 19.63
N LEU A 148 21.56 -3.29 19.65
CA LEU A 148 20.30 -3.95 19.92
C LEU A 148 20.22 -4.26 21.41
N SER A 149 19.05 -4.01 22.02
CA SER A 149 18.81 -4.36 23.43
C SER A 149 19.21 -5.82 23.70
N ASN A 150 19.94 -6.05 24.80
CA ASN A 150 20.48 -7.34 25.25
C ASN A 150 21.73 -7.87 24.52
N VAL A 151 22.37 -7.07 23.65
CA VAL A 151 23.71 -7.37 23.12
C VAL A 151 24.75 -6.60 23.96
N THR A 152 25.92 -7.16 24.22
CA THR A 152 26.96 -6.53 25.07
C THR A 152 27.91 -5.61 24.30
N THR A 153 27.95 -5.68 22.97
CA THR A 153 28.85 -4.88 22.13
C THR A 153 28.09 -4.32 20.94
N GLY A 154 28.20 -3.00 20.73
CA GLY A 154 27.64 -2.35 19.55
C GLY A 154 28.41 -2.71 18.29
N THR A 155 27.74 -2.73 17.14
CA THR A 155 28.34 -3.05 15.83
C THR A 155 28.37 -1.81 14.96
N LEU A 156 29.50 -1.51 14.33
CA LEU A 156 29.57 -0.42 13.36
C LEU A 156 28.77 -0.79 12.12
N VAL A 157 27.76 0.01 11.79
CA VAL A 157 26.90 -0.17 10.62
C VAL A 157 26.91 1.09 9.77
N THR A 158 26.60 0.93 8.49
CA THR A 158 26.32 2.04 7.57
C THR A 158 24.95 1.81 6.96
N GLU A 159 24.07 2.79 7.09
CA GLU A 159 22.67 2.69 6.67
C GLU A 159 22.24 3.97 5.95
N ALA A 160 21.15 3.88 5.17
CA ALA A 160 20.63 5.01 4.41
C ALA A 160 19.31 5.52 5.02
N TYR A 161 19.19 6.84 5.13
CA TYR A 161 18.01 7.51 5.66
C TYR A 161 17.56 8.61 4.69
N LEU A 162 16.26 8.66 4.40
CA LEU A 162 15.65 9.62 3.49
C LEU A 162 14.56 10.39 4.23
N LEU A 163 14.63 11.72 4.20
CA LEU A 163 13.58 12.58 4.75
C LEU A 163 12.37 12.61 3.82
N GLN A 164 11.21 12.17 4.31
CA GLN A 164 9.93 12.23 3.62
C GLN A 164 8.94 13.09 4.41
N SER A 165 7.73 13.28 3.88
CA SER A 165 6.69 14.09 4.54
C SER A 165 6.31 13.59 5.94
N ILE A 166 6.45 12.28 6.17
CA ILE A 166 6.20 11.61 7.47
C ILE A 166 7.42 11.60 8.39
N GLY A 167 8.51 12.28 8.01
CA GLY A 167 9.77 12.32 8.76
C GLY A 167 10.87 11.43 8.17
N TRP A 168 11.93 11.23 8.95
CA TRP A 168 13.08 10.40 8.57
C TRP A 168 12.70 8.93 8.46
N GLN A 169 13.03 8.31 7.34
CA GLN A 169 12.79 6.89 7.08
C GLN A 169 14.11 6.19 6.74
N LYS A 170 14.36 5.05 7.37
CA LYS A 170 15.41 4.14 6.92
C LYS A 170 15.02 3.57 5.55
N ILE A 171 15.93 3.61 4.60
CA ILE A 171 15.75 3.06 3.26
C ILE A 171 16.78 1.96 2.99
N TYR A 172 16.53 1.14 1.97
CA TYR A 172 17.43 0.06 1.62
C TYR A 172 18.76 0.63 1.14
N LEU A 173 19.90 0.10 1.60
CA LEU A 173 21.23 0.49 1.12
C LEU A 173 21.86 -0.71 0.42
N VAL A 174 22.21 -0.54 -0.86
CA VAL A 174 22.96 -1.56 -1.59
C VAL A 174 24.33 -1.75 -0.94
N SER A 175 24.60 -2.97 -0.49
CA SER A 175 25.85 -3.35 0.18
C SER A 175 26.99 -3.64 -0.80
N ASN A 176 28.23 -3.61 -0.32
CA ASN A 176 29.42 -3.97 -1.11
C ASN A 176 29.35 -5.40 -1.66
N ALA A 177 28.80 -6.34 -0.90
CA ALA A 177 28.58 -7.72 -1.37
C ALA A 177 27.59 -7.78 -2.54
N GLN A 178 26.55 -6.94 -2.52
CA GLN A 178 25.58 -6.84 -3.61
C GLN A 178 26.14 -6.17 -4.85
N TYR A 179 26.97 -5.12 -4.69
CA TYR A 179 27.74 -4.63 -5.84
C TYR A 179 28.63 -5.73 -6.42
N THR A 180 29.28 -6.52 -5.57
CA THR A 180 30.16 -7.61 -6.00
C THR A 180 29.39 -8.69 -6.78
N SER A 181 28.18 -9.06 -6.33
CA SER A 181 27.38 -10.10 -6.99
C SER A 181 26.91 -9.75 -8.41
N VAL A 182 26.96 -8.47 -8.80
CA VAL A 182 26.62 -7.98 -10.15
C VAL A 182 27.83 -7.40 -10.89
N GLY A 183 29.06 -7.75 -10.47
CA GLY A 183 30.28 -7.34 -11.17
C GLY A 183 30.65 -5.86 -10.98
N ARG A 184 30.26 -5.27 -9.85
CA ARG A 184 30.51 -3.87 -9.47
C ARG A 184 31.28 -3.71 -8.15
N GLY A 185 31.86 -4.79 -7.63
CA GLY A 185 32.55 -4.83 -6.34
C GLY A 185 33.85 -4.01 -6.26
N THR A 186 34.54 -3.77 -7.38
CA THR A 186 35.83 -3.03 -7.39
C THR A 186 35.70 -1.65 -6.79
N ASN A 187 34.61 -0.95 -7.11
CA ASN A 187 34.37 0.43 -6.70
C ASN A 187 33.10 0.59 -5.86
N ASN A 188 32.34 -0.49 -5.66
CA ASN A 188 31.04 -0.51 -4.99
C ASN A 188 30.07 0.56 -5.52
N MET A 189 29.98 0.65 -6.84
CA MET A 189 29.12 1.60 -7.54
C MET A 189 28.74 1.10 -8.93
N PHE A 190 27.55 1.47 -9.38
CA PHE A 190 27.07 1.23 -10.74
C PHE A 190 27.65 2.24 -11.73
N LEU A 191 27.62 1.89 -13.01
CA LEU A 191 28.00 2.74 -14.14
C LEU A 191 26.75 3.21 -14.88
N SER A 192 26.88 4.21 -15.75
CA SER A 192 25.78 4.68 -16.60
C SER A 192 25.18 3.55 -17.46
N GLY A 193 26.00 2.62 -17.92
CA GLY A 193 25.57 1.44 -18.69
C GLY A 193 24.71 0.44 -17.90
N ASP A 194 24.67 0.52 -16.57
CA ASP A 194 23.85 -0.38 -15.75
C ASP A 194 22.39 0.07 -15.65
N ALA A 195 22.05 1.28 -16.11
CA ALA A 195 20.74 1.91 -15.87
C ALA A 195 19.55 1.01 -16.22
N ALA A 196 19.63 0.26 -17.34
CA ALA A 196 18.58 -0.65 -17.78
C ALA A 196 18.42 -1.90 -16.89
N ASN A 197 19.48 -2.30 -16.19
CA ASN A 197 19.53 -3.52 -15.38
C ASN A 197 19.26 -3.27 -13.89
N LEU A 198 19.27 -2.01 -13.44
CA LEU A 198 19.12 -1.65 -12.03
C LEU A 198 17.89 -2.28 -11.37
N ALA A 199 16.73 -2.25 -12.04
CA ALA A 199 15.51 -2.85 -11.51
C ALA A 199 15.66 -4.37 -11.29
N GLY A 200 16.30 -5.07 -12.24
CA GLY A 200 16.58 -6.50 -12.12
C GLY A 200 17.55 -6.82 -10.99
N TYR A 201 18.63 -6.06 -10.87
CA TYR A 201 19.60 -6.22 -9.77
C TYR A 201 18.95 -5.99 -8.41
N PHE A 202 18.22 -4.89 -8.25
CA PHE A 202 17.55 -4.57 -7.00
C PHE A 202 16.46 -5.57 -6.64
N ASN A 203 15.72 -6.09 -7.61
CA ASN A 203 14.78 -7.20 -7.36
C ASN A 203 15.49 -8.43 -6.77
N ILE A 204 16.63 -8.83 -7.33
CA ILE A 204 17.42 -9.95 -6.80
C ILE A 204 17.90 -9.65 -5.38
N PHE A 205 18.43 -8.45 -5.14
CA PHE A 205 18.94 -8.05 -3.82
C PHE A 205 17.87 -8.09 -2.73
N LEU A 206 16.70 -7.51 -3.01
CA LEU A 206 15.60 -7.46 -2.07
C LEU A 206 15.00 -8.84 -1.80
N LYS A 207 14.91 -9.71 -2.82
CA LYS A 207 14.43 -11.09 -2.65
C LYS A 207 15.40 -11.97 -1.89
N ALA A 208 16.70 -11.70 -1.99
CA ALA A 208 17.72 -12.41 -1.23
C ALA A 208 17.82 -11.93 0.23
N ASP A 209 17.23 -10.78 0.56
CA ASP A 209 17.23 -10.23 1.92
C ASP A 209 16.03 -10.76 2.72
N PRO A 210 16.24 -11.66 3.71
CA PRO A 210 15.14 -12.24 4.46
C PRO A 210 14.43 -11.21 5.32
N THR A 211 15.09 -10.12 5.73
CA THR A 211 14.47 -9.07 6.55
C THR A 211 13.46 -8.26 5.76
N VAL A 212 13.73 -8.02 4.47
CA VAL A 212 12.80 -7.37 3.55
C VAL A 212 11.63 -8.29 3.24
N MET A 213 11.91 -9.55 2.88
CA MET A 213 10.88 -10.49 2.43
C MET A 213 9.94 -10.94 3.56
N LEU A 214 10.38 -10.93 4.81
CA LEU A 214 9.55 -11.30 5.97
C LEU A 214 8.34 -10.36 6.14
N THR A 215 8.47 -9.10 5.73
CA THR A 215 7.44 -8.07 5.94
C THR A 215 6.74 -7.63 4.66
N ALA A 216 7.22 -8.03 3.49
CA ALA A 216 6.75 -7.57 2.19
C ALA A 216 5.29 -7.96 1.92
N LYS A 217 4.49 -6.98 1.51
CA LYS A 217 3.08 -7.13 1.10
C LYS A 217 2.89 -6.55 -0.30
N VAL A 218 1.93 -7.10 -1.04
CA VAL A 218 1.58 -6.58 -2.38
C VAL A 218 1.29 -5.08 -2.29
N GLY A 219 1.93 -4.30 -3.15
CA GLY A 219 1.80 -2.84 -3.18
C GLY A 219 2.80 -2.11 -2.29
N ASP A 220 3.58 -2.80 -1.45
CA ASP A 220 4.65 -2.17 -0.67
C ASP A 220 5.67 -1.53 -1.59
N LYS A 221 6.08 -0.31 -1.26
CA LYS A 221 7.12 0.43 -1.98
C LYS A 221 8.38 0.50 -1.15
N ILE A 222 9.52 0.25 -1.77
CA ILE A 222 10.82 0.40 -1.12
C ILE A 222 11.71 1.37 -1.88
N ASN A 223 12.32 2.28 -1.12
CA ASN A 223 13.35 3.18 -1.60
C ASN A 223 14.70 2.47 -1.45
N ILE A 224 15.49 2.46 -2.52
CA ILE A 224 16.77 1.77 -2.62
C ILE A 224 17.84 2.80 -2.91
N SER A 225 18.72 3.02 -1.95
CA SER A 225 19.90 3.86 -2.04
C SER A 225 21.05 3.12 -2.70
N TYR A 226 21.61 3.69 -3.77
CA TYR A 226 22.72 3.10 -4.50
C TYR A 226 23.67 4.19 -5.01
N ARG A 227 24.93 3.81 -5.23
CA ARG A 227 26.01 4.67 -5.69
C ARG A 227 26.20 4.48 -7.19
N VAL A 228 26.39 5.58 -7.90
CA VAL A 228 26.64 5.62 -9.35
C VAL A 228 27.88 6.45 -9.62
N PHE A 229 28.76 5.91 -10.46
CA PHE A 229 29.90 6.61 -11.02
C PHE A 229 29.45 7.63 -12.07
N GLN A 230 29.93 8.87 -11.98
CA GLN A 230 29.70 9.87 -13.03
C GLN A 230 31.01 10.36 -13.65
N SER A 231 32.03 10.61 -12.82
CA SER A 231 33.37 10.97 -13.29
C SER A 231 34.44 10.43 -12.34
N THR A 232 35.70 10.54 -12.73
CA THR A 232 36.87 10.05 -11.99
C THR A 232 36.93 10.50 -10.53
N THR A 233 36.38 11.67 -10.20
CA THR A 233 36.38 12.24 -8.83
C THR A 233 34.99 12.35 -8.21
N VAL A 234 33.91 12.14 -8.98
CA VAL A 234 32.54 12.36 -8.52
C VAL A 234 31.69 11.12 -8.73
N SER A 235 31.17 10.62 -7.61
CA SER A 235 30.12 9.61 -7.57
C SER A 235 28.89 10.20 -6.89
N TYR A 236 27.72 9.77 -7.35
CA TYR A 236 26.45 10.19 -6.77
C TYR A 236 25.79 9.04 -6.01
N GLN A 237 25.14 9.37 -4.90
CA GLN A 237 24.17 8.50 -4.25
C GLN A 237 22.76 8.84 -4.77
N ARG A 238 22.07 7.85 -5.31
CA ARG A 238 20.74 7.96 -5.90
C ARG A 238 19.76 7.06 -5.17
N VAL A 239 18.48 7.31 -5.39
CA VAL A 239 17.39 6.50 -4.85
C VAL A 239 16.54 5.94 -5.98
N TYR A 240 16.29 4.63 -5.97
CA TYR A 240 15.40 3.93 -6.89
C TYR A 240 14.19 3.40 -6.12
N VAL A 241 13.02 3.35 -6.73
CA VAL A 241 11.79 2.85 -6.11
C VAL A 241 11.34 1.60 -6.82
N LEU A 242 11.06 0.54 -6.05
CA LEU A 242 10.38 -0.65 -6.53
C LEU A 242 9.12 -0.91 -5.71
N THR A 243 8.12 -1.51 -6.34
CA THR A 243 6.89 -1.96 -5.71
C THR A 243 6.83 -3.49 -5.72
N TYR A 244 6.43 -4.11 -4.62
CA TYR A 244 6.25 -5.56 -4.57
C TYR A 244 4.92 -5.98 -5.19
N ASP A 245 4.96 -6.88 -6.18
CA ASP A 245 3.76 -7.40 -6.86
C ASP A 245 3.19 -8.68 -6.20
N GLY A 246 3.84 -9.17 -5.14
CA GLY A 246 3.53 -10.46 -4.50
C GLY A 246 4.56 -11.55 -4.78
N VAL A 247 5.42 -11.37 -5.78
CA VAL A 247 6.47 -12.31 -6.20
C VAL A 247 7.80 -11.59 -6.46
N ASN A 248 7.77 -10.40 -7.05
CA ASN A 248 8.90 -9.61 -7.50
C ASN A 248 8.76 -8.15 -7.06
N TRP A 249 9.90 -7.49 -6.88
CA TRP A 249 10.01 -6.05 -6.74
C TRP A 249 10.22 -5.44 -8.12
N LEU A 250 9.24 -4.67 -8.60
CA LEU A 250 9.20 -4.18 -9.98
C LEU A 250 9.09 -2.64 -10.03
N PRO A 251 9.60 -2.02 -11.10
CA PRO A 251 9.52 -0.57 -11.34
C PRO A 251 8.13 -0.16 -11.88
N ASN A 252 7.08 -0.79 -11.35
CA ASN A 252 5.70 -0.56 -11.73
C ASN A 252 4.85 -0.29 -10.48
N THR A 253 3.65 0.22 -10.70
CA THR A 253 2.65 0.44 -9.65
C THR A 253 1.28 0.21 -10.26
N THR A 254 0.31 -0.10 -9.41
CA THR A 254 -1.08 -0.31 -9.83
C THR A 254 -1.96 0.82 -9.33
N LEU A 255 -2.87 1.29 -10.19
CA LEU A 255 -3.94 2.22 -9.82
C LEU A 255 -5.29 1.55 -10.04
N GLY A 256 -6.22 1.80 -9.13
CA GLY A 256 -7.62 1.41 -9.28
C GLY A 256 -8.39 2.43 -10.12
N PHE A 257 -9.40 1.95 -10.84
CA PHE A 257 -10.35 2.73 -11.61
C PHE A 257 -11.75 2.15 -11.42
N LEU A 258 -12.75 3.04 -11.42
CA LEU A 258 -14.16 2.70 -11.33
C LEU A 258 -14.88 3.16 -12.60
N LYS A 259 -15.72 2.29 -13.16
CA LYS A 259 -16.65 2.68 -14.21
C LYS A 259 -17.88 3.30 -13.57
N GLN A 260 -18.14 4.57 -13.87
CA GLN A 260 -19.24 5.33 -13.30
C GLN A 260 -19.81 6.30 -14.34
N ASN A 261 -21.14 6.41 -14.40
CA ASN A 261 -21.83 7.29 -15.35
C ASN A 261 -21.35 7.11 -16.80
N GLY A 262 -21.08 5.86 -17.19
CA GLY A 262 -20.58 5.52 -18.52
C GLY A 262 -19.12 5.91 -18.77
N GLN A 263 -18.36 6.33 -17.76
CA GLN A 263 -16.95 6.74 -17.87
C GLN A 263 -16.08 6.03 -16.82
N TRP A 264 -14.90 5.59 -17.23
CA TRP A 264 -13.85 5.17 -16.31
C TRP A 264 -13.25 6.41 -15.67
N ILE A 265 -13.25 6.43 -14.35
CA ILE A 265 -12.59 7.45 -13.53
C ILE A 265 -11.55 6.76 -12.64
N PRO A 266 -10.49 7.47 -12.21
CA PRO A 266 -9.64 6.99 -11.12
C PRO A 266 -10.49 6.56 -9.93
N ASP A 267 -10.13 5.47 -9.26
CA ASP A 267 -10.89 4.94 -8.14
C ASP A 267 -11.10 6.04 -7.09
N PRO A 268 -12.35 6.49 -6.86
CA PRO A 268 -12.64 7.55 -5.92
C PRO A 268 -12.56 7.07 -4.46
N THR A 269 -12.33 5.77 -4.21
CA THR A 269 -12.32 5.17 -2.88
C THR A 269 -11.27 5.82 -1.97
N ILE A 270 -11.71 6.28 -0.81
CA ILE A 270 -10.86 6.77 0.26
C ILE A 270 -10.48 5.57 1.14
N TYR A 271 -9.20 5.21 1.13
CA TYR A 271 -8.65 4.17 1.99
C TYR A 271 -8.07 4.77 3.27
N TYR A 272 -8.45 4.23 4.41
CA TYR A 272 -7.93 4.65 5.71
C TYR A 272 -7.61 3.45 6.59
N THR A 273 -6.34 3.24 6.94
CA THR A 273 -5.96 2.23 7.94
C THR A 273 -5.85 2.91 9.29
N MET A 274 -6.57 2.38 10.29
CA MET A 274 -6.53 2.92 11.65
C MET A 274 -5.12 2.91 12.20
N ILE A 275 -4.70 4.05 12.75
CA ILE A 275 -3.40 4.27 13.39
C ILE A 275 -3.54 4.20 14.92
N THR A 276 -2.41 4.16 15.62
CA THR A 276 -2.34 4.12 17.09
C THR A 276 -3.28 5.11 17.78
N THR A 277 -3.33 6.36 17.29
CA THR A 277 -4.17 7.42 17.83
C THR A 277 -5.67 7.13 17.71
N ASP A 278 -6.11 6.39 16.69
CA ASP A 278 -7.53 6.04 16.57
C ASP A 278 -7.97 5.12 17.70
N TYR A 279 -7.13 4.15 18.03
CA TYR A 279 -7.40 3.23 19.13
C TYR A 279 -7.37 3.93 20.49
N THR A 280 -6.46 4.89 20.71
CA THR A 280 -6.49 5.71 21.93
C THR A 280 -7.75 6.57 22.01
N ASN A 281 -8.22 7.09 20.87
CA ASN A 281 -9.41 7.95 20.80
C ASN A 281 -10.71 7.20 21.15
N LEU A 282 -10.69 5.87 21.19
CA LEU A 282 -11.81 5.06 21.66
C LEU A 282 -11.96 5.10 23.18
N ASN A 283 -10.99 5.60 23.95
CA ASN A 283 -11.02 5.55 25.41
C ASN A 283 -10.52 6.85 26.07
N LEU A 284 -10.96 8.00 25.55
CA LEU A 284 -10.62 9.31 26.09
C LEU A 284 -11.46 9.62 27.34
N PRO A 285 -10.85 10.17 28.41
CA PRO A 285 -11.58 10.70 29.55
C PRO A 285 -12.57 11.79 29.13
N GLY A 286 -13.77 11.79 29.72
CA GLY A 286 -14.79 12.82 29.48
C GLY A 286 -15.60 12.66 28.18
N VAL A 287 -15.31 11.65 27.36
CA VAL A 287 -16.11 11.33 26.16
C VAL A 287 -17.16 10.28 26.49
N THR A 288 -18.41 10.53 26.08
CA THR A 288 -19.49 9.54 26.16
C THR A 288 -19.53 8.71 24.89
N TYR A 289 -19.35 7.41 25.02
CA TYR A 289 -19.35 6.46 23.90
C TYR A 289 -20.64 5.64 23.89
N THR A 290 -21.19 5.43 22.70
CA THR A 290 -22.41 4.62 22.47
C THR A 290 -22.10 3.19 22.00
N PHE A 291 -20.82 2.81 21.96
CA PHE A 291 -20.35 1.51 21.49
C PHE A 291 -19.29 0.93 22.43
N GLY A 292 -19.25 -0.40 22.54
CA GLY A 292 -18.33 -1.12 23.40
C GLY A 292 -18.58 -0.87 24.90
N THR A 293 -18.09 -1.75 25.75
CA THR A 293 -17.93 -1.43 27.18
C THR A 293 -16.65 -0.63 27.42
N ALA A 294 -16.51 -0.02 28.60
CA ALA A 294 -15.26 0.63 28.99
C ALA A 294 -14.06 -0.34 28.97
N ALA A 295 -14.28 -1.62 29.31
CA ALA A 295 -13.25 -2.65 29.25
C ALA A 295 -12.84 -2.96 27.80
N ASN A 296 -13.81 -3.07 26.87
CA ASN A 296 -13.55 -3.25 25.45
C ASN A 296 -12.67 -2.11 24.88
N ARG A 297 -13.04 -0.87 25.20
CA ARG A 297 -12.36 0.33 24.71
C ARG A 297 -10.99 0.51 25.34
N GLY A 298 -10.86 0.27 26.64
CA GLY A 298 -9.57 0.26 27.33
C GLY A 298 -8.61 -0.78 26.74
N ASN A 299 -9.10 -1.98 26.43
CA ASN A 299 -8.32 -3.02 25.77
C ASN A 299 -7.86 -2.57 24.36
N ALA A 300 -8.77 -2.04 23.54
CA ALA A 300 -8.43 -1.53 22.22
C ALA A 300 -7.36 -0.42 22.30
N ALA A 301 -7.53 0.51 23.24
CA ALA A 301 -6.59 1.58 23.52
C ALA A 301 -5.28 1.13 24.19
N GLN A 302 -5.12 -0.13 24.57
CA GLN A 302 -3.86 -0.67 25.06
C GLN A 302 -3.13 -1.43 23.95
N TYR A 303 -3.84 -2.35 23.29
CA TYR A 303 -3.27 -3.31 22.36
C TYR A 303 -3.28 -2.86 20.89
N ARG A 304 -3.88 -1.71 20.58
CA ARG A 304 -4.00 -1.18 19.21
C ARG A 304 -4.72 -2.15 18.27
N SER A 305 -5.69 -2.87 18.82
CA SER A 305 -6.47 -3.87 18.11
C SER A 305 -7.84 -4.04 18.72
N ILE A 306 -8.81 -4.48 17.92
CA ILE A 306 -10.16 -4.82 18.33
C ILE A 306 -10.22 -6.31 18.64
N ASN A 307 -10.44 -6.67 19.90
CA ASN A 307 -10.60 -8.06 20.31
C ASN A 307 -11.98 -8.58 19.88
N VAL A 308 -12.01 -9.55 18.97
CA VAL A 308 -13.25 -10.21 18.52
C VAL A 308 -13.34 -11.67 18.98
N SER A 309 -12.34 -12.11 19.78
CA SER A 309 -12.30 -13.44 20.37
C SER A 309 -13.41 -13.62 21.40
N ALA A 310 -14.23 -14.67 21.23
CA ALA A 310 -15.31 -15.03 22.14
C ALA A 310 -14.86 -15.53 23.52
N THR A 311 -13.56 -15.71 23.72
CA THR A 311 -12.99 -16.30 24.94
C THR A 311 -12.63 -15.28 26.02
N ASN A 312 -12.72 -13.98 25.74
CA ASN A 312 -12.25 -12.92 26.63
C ASN A 312 -13.37 -11.91 26.91
N GLY A 313 -13.48 -11.43 28.16
CA GLY A 313 -14.47 -10.42 28.58
C GLY A 313 -14.32 -9.02 27.96
N THR A 314 -13.48 -8.89 26.92
CA THR A 314 -13.25 -7.66 26.13
C THR A 314 -13.60 -7.84 24.65
N GLN A 315 -14.44 -8.82 24.32
CA GLN A 315 -14.94 -9.05 22.97
C GLN A 315 -15.83 -7.90 22.46
N TRP A 316 -15.56 -7.46 21.23
CA TRP A 316 -16.41 -6.54 20.46
C TRP A 316 -17.36 -7.31 19.55
N THR A 317 -18.63 -6.91 19.52
CA THR A 317 -19.63 -7.41 18.57
C THR A 317 -19.52 -6.68 17.22
N THR A 318 -20.04 -7.29 16.15
CA THR A 318 -20.07 -6.65 14.82
C THR A 318 -20.74 -5.27 14.84
N ALA A 319 -21.83 -5.11 15.60
CA ALA A 319 -22.54 -3.83 15.71
C ALA A 319 -21.68 -2.76 16.42
N GLU A 320 -20.97 -3.13 17.49
CA GLU A 320 -20.08 -2.21 18.18
C GLU A 320 -18.87 -1.82 17.32
N ILE A 321 -18.34 -2.76 16.54
CA ILE A 321 -17.28 -2.48 15.56
C ILE A 321 -17.77 -1.49 14.52
N GLN A 322 -18.95 -1.72 13.94
CA GLN A 322 -19.52 -0.79 12.97
C GLN A 322 -19.69 0.61 13.55
N ALA A 323 -20.26 0.73 14.76
CA ALA A 323 -20.44 2.02 15.43
C ALA A 323 -19.10 2.71 15.75
N MET A 324 -18.09 1.94 16.16
CA MET A 324 -16.74 2.45 16.40
C MET A 324 -16.07 2.95 15.13
N LEU A 325 -16.20 2.21 14.02
CA LEU A 325 -15.65 2.63 12.74
C LEU A 325 -16.33 3.90 12.22
N ILE A 326 -17.65 4.02 12.40
CA ILE A 326 -18.38 5.27 12.10
C ILE A 326 -17.85 6.43 12.95
N TYR A 327 -17.62 6.21 14.25
CA TYR A 327 -17.03 7.22 15.13
C TYR A 327 -15.63 7.65 14.66
N THR A 328 -14.76 6.70 14.33
CA THR A 328 -13.42 7.00 13.80
C THR A 328 -13.48 7.74 12.46
N LEU A 329 -14.37 7.34 11.55
CA LEU A 329 -14.57 8.03 10.27
C LEU A 329 -15.03 9.48 10.48
N ASN A 330 -15.95 9.74 11.41
CA ASN A 330 -16.39 11.10 11.73
C ASN A 330 -15.27 11.96 12.33
N LEU A 331 -14.39 11.37 13.17
CA LEU A 331 -13.22 12.09 13.69
C LEU A 331 -12.19 12.41 12.61
N ARG A 332 -11.97 11.50 11.66
CA ARG A 332 -10.92 11.63 10.63
C ARG A 332 -11.35 12.44 9.43
N PHE A 333 -12.63 12.37 9.10
CA PHE A 333 -13.23 13.05 7.96
C PHE A 333 -14.41 13.92 8.43
N PRO A 334 -14.18 14.90 9.34
CA PRO A 334 -15.26 15.72 9.90
C PRO A 334 -15.98 16.57 8.84
N ASN A 335 -15.31 16.82 7.72
CA ASN A 335 -15.84 17.58 6.59
C ASN A 335 -16.25 16.68 5.40
N ALA A 336 -16.42 15.37 5.62
CA ALA A 336 -16.89 14.46 4.57
C ALA A 336 -18.30 14.86 4.10
N VAL A 337 -18.41 15.20 2.82
CA VAL A 337 -19.69 15.51 2.16
C VAL A 337 -20.42 14.21 1.86
N ALA A 338 -21.75 14.22 1.99
CA ALA A 338 -22.60 13.12 1.55
C ALA A 338 -22.39 12.86 0.06
N ASN A 339 -21.82 11.70 -0.24
CA ASN A 339 -21.61 11.24 -1.60
C ASN A 339 -21.59 9.70 -1.60
N PRO A 340 -22.70 9.04 -1.98
CA PRO A 340 -22.77 7.58 -2.04
C PRO A 340 -21.88 6.98 -3.13
N GLU A 341 -21.26 7.80 -3.97
CA GLU A 341 -20.37 7.38 -5.04
C GLU A 341 -18.89 7.35 -4.62
N ILE A 342 -18.56 7.85 -3.43
CA ILE A 342 -17.21 7.82 -2.84
C ILE A 342 -17.19 6.83 -1.69
N PRO A 343 -16.70 5.58 -1.90
CA PRO A 343 -16.56 4.63 -0.81
C PRO A 343 -15.44 5.05 0.15
N TYR A 344 -15.63 4.78 1.44
CA TYR A 344 -14.61 4.87 2.47
C TYR A 344 -14.30 3.47 2.96
N VAL A 345 -13.10 2.96 2.68
CA VAL A 345 -12.63 1.67 3.18
C VAL A 345 -11.75 1.92 4.39
N ILE A 346 -12.32 1.73 5.57
CA ILE A 346 -11.59 1.81 6.84
C ILE A 346 -11.09 0.43 7.25
N THR A 347 -9.80 0.30 7.50
CA THR A 347 -9.15 -0.96 7.89
C THR A 347 -8.74 -0.89 9.35
N TYR A 348 -9.26 -1.79 10.17
CA TYR A 348 -8.88 -1.93 11.59
C TYR A 348 -8.09 -3.21 11.82
N TYR A 349 -7.36 -3.29 12.93
CA TYR A 349 -6.59 -4.45 13.33
C TYR A 349 -7.41 -5.27 14.32
N SER A 350 -7.83 -6.46 13.93
CA SER A 350 -8.61 -7.39 14.77
C SER A 350 -7.70 -8.38 15.48
N TYR A 351 -8.16 -8.91 16.63
CA TYR A 351 -7.54 -10.03 17.32
C TYR A 351 -8.58 -11.14 17.62
N ASN A 352 -8.33 -12.34 17.11
CA ASN A 352 -9.10 -13.56 17.40
C ASN A 352 -8.15 -14.75 17.67
N GLY A 353 -7.21 -14.58 18.61
CA GLY A 353 -6.08 -15.49 18.79
C GLY A 353 -4.92 -15.27 17.81
N LYS A 354 -5.17 -14.58 16.69
CA LYS A 354 -4.17 -14.01 15.79
C LYS A 354 -4.61 -12.62 15.37
N TYR A 355 -3.63 -11.76 15.08
CA TYR A 355 -3.90 -10.44 14.58
C TYR A 355 -4.09 -10.40 13.05
N THR A 356 -5.08 -9.64 12.59
CA THR A 356 -5.44 -9.52 11.17
C THR A 356 -5.96 -8.12 10.85
N TYR A 357 -5.60 -7.55 9.71
CA TYR A 357 -6.19 -6.31 9.20
C TYR A 357 -7.53 -6.61 8.50
N VAL A 358 -8.59 -5.93 8.91
CA VAL A 358 -9.95 -6.14 8.43
C VAL A 358 -10.46 -4.85 7.78
N PRO A 359 -10.61 -4.81 6.45
CA PRO A 359 -11.20 -3.67 5.76
C PRO A 359 -12.74 -3.72 5.87
N VAL A 360 -13.35 -2.57 6.11
CA VAL A 360 -14.80 -2.39 6.15
C VAL A 360 -15.16 -1.17 5.31
N LYS A 361 -16.16 -1.31 4.44
CA LYS A 361 -16.54 -0.29 3.48
C LYS A 361 -17.78 0.47 3.97
N PHE A 362 -17.72 1.80 3.90
CA PHE A 362 -18.80 2.72 4.22
C PHE A 362 -19.05 3.69 3.07
N PHE A 363 -20.24 4.29 3.07
CA PHE A 363 -20.57 5.45 2.25
C PHE A 363 -21.01 6.60 3.16
N LYS A 364 -20.65 7.84 2.80
CA LYS A 364 -21.20 9.00 3.48
C LYS A 364 -22.55 9.36 2.85
N THR A 365 -23.62 9.29 3.63
CA THR A 365 -24.95 9.81 3.30
C THR A 365 -25.20 11.12 4.06
N ASP A 366 -26.35 11.74 3.80
CA ASP A 366 -26.82 12.92 4.53
C ASP A 366 -27.00 12.64 6.03
N THR A 367 -27.30 11.39 6.39
CA THR A 367 -27.56 10.98 7.78
C THR A 367 -26.33 10.47 8.53
N GLY A 368 -25.20 10.23 7.84
CA GLY A 368 -23.99 9.72 8.47
C GLY A 368 -23.17 8.81 7.57
N PHE A 369 -22.17 8.14 8.13
CA PHE A 369 -21.55 7.00 7.45
C PHE A 369 -22.46 5.78 7.61
N VAL A 370 -22.78 5.12 6.51
CA VAL A 370 -23.55 3.87 6.47
C VAL A 370 -22.68 2.75 5.92
N LEU A 371 -22.84 1.55 6.46
CA LEU A 371 -22.13 0.38 5.98
C LEU A 371 -22.55 0.11 4.52
N ALA A 372 -21.58 -0.13 3.64
CA ALA A 372 -21.89 -0.70 2.33
C ALA A 372 -22.41 -2.12 2.57
N ASN A 373 -23.65 -2.43 2.16
CA ASN A 373 -24.22 -3.77 2.35
C ASN A 373 -23.21 -4.85 1.87
N PRO A 374 -23.04 -5.95 2.65
CA PRO A 374 -22.09 -7.02 2.34
C PRO A 374 -22.34 -7.70 1.00
#